data_AF-A0A382S338-F1
#
_entry.id   AF-A0A382S338-F1
#
_cell.length_a   1.000
_cell.length_b   1.000
_cell.length_c   1.000
_cell.angle_alpha   90.00
_cell.angle_beta   90.00
_cell.angle_gamma   90.00
#
_symmetry.space_group_name_H-M   'P 1'
#
loop_
_entity.id
_entity.type
_entity.pdbx_description
1 polymer ?
#
loop_
_entity_poly.entity_id
_entity_poly.type
_entity_poly.pdbx_seq_one_letter_code
_entity_poly.pdbx_strand_id
1 'polypeptide(L)'
;MELRKISDGSLVAVNDNWRSDQEQAIMDTSIPPGDDAESAIIANLSEEGFYSVVVRGVGDTTGFANVELYEFVDPAEPVSGKLTNLSTRALVQTGDNILIASFQVTGDAPQRVYSRAIGPGLAGAGISGFLVNPIMELRKVPENTLLRENDSWKSDQQSLIESTTIQPGDDIEAALVATVEQNSLYSIVVRGVNDGEGFANVEVYNFPE
;
A
#
# COMPACT_ATOMS: atom_id res chain seq x y z
N MET A 1 4.59 15.21 5.50
CA MET A 1 3.52 14.38 4.92
C MET A 1 2.33 15.25 4.53
N GLU A 2 1.70 15.01 3.37
CA GLU A 2 0.46 15.68 2.93
C GLU A 2 -0.63 14.64 2.63
N LEU A 3 -1.83 14.84 3.14
CA LEU A 3 -3.03 14.09 2.80
C LEU A 3 -3.91 14.91 1.87
N ARG A 4 -4.28 14.33 0.71
CA ARG A 4 -5.05 15.02 -0.33
C ARG A 4 -6.19 14.16 -0.86
N LYS A 5 -7.28 14.79 -1.27
CA LYS A 5 -8.35 14.12 -2.01
C LYS A 5 -8.00 14.05 -3.50
N ILE A 6 -8.07 12.87 -4.11
CA ILE A 6 -7.61 12.69 -5.50
C ILE A 6 -8.56 13.35 -6.50
N SER A 7 -9.87 13.39 -6.23
CA SER A 7 -10.87 13.88 -7.19
C SER A 7 -10.67 15.35 -7.60
N ASP A 8 -10.15 16.18 -6.71
CA ASP A 8 -9.98 17.62 -6.91
C ASP A 8 -8.60 18.15 -6.47
N GLY A 9 -7.75 17.30 -5.91
CA GLY A 9 -6.41 17.67 -5.44
C GLY A 9 -6.41 18.49 -4.15
N SER A 10 -7.56 18.65 -3.49
CA SER A 10 -7.69 19.44 -2.26
C SER A 10 -6.79 18.89 -1.15
N LEU A 11 -6.15 19.80 -0.42
CA LEU A 11 -5.36 19.45 0.76
C LEU A 11 -6.32 19.21 1.93
N VAL A 12 -6.22 18.03 2.53
CA VAL A 12 -7.00 17.65 3.72
C VAL A 12 -6.21 17.98 4.97
N ALA A 13 -4.94 17.57 5.03
CA ALA A 13 -4.05 17.80 6.16
C ALA A 13 -2.59 17.76 5.72
N VAL A 14 -1.72 18.41 6.49
CA VAL A 14 -0.27 18.36 6.34
C VAL A 14 0.34 18.29 7.73
N ASN A 15 1.41 17.49 7.88
CA ASN A 15 2.18 17.44 9.10
C ASN A 15 3.62 17.04 8.76
N ASP A 16 4.60 17.69 9.38
CA ASP A 16 6.01 17.34 9.30
C ASP A 16 6.67 17.06 10.66
N ASN A 17 5.94 17.27 11.77
CA ASN A 17 6.33 16.96 13.13
C ASN A 17 5.07 16.57 13.92
N TRP A 18 4.94 15.32 14.35
CA TRP A 18 3.65 14.81 14.85
C TRP A 18 3.13 15.51 16.11
N ARG A 19 4.02 16.13 16.91
CA ARG A 19 3.66 16.89 18.11
C ARG A 19 3.14 18.31 17.84
N SER A 20 3.21 18.81 16.61
CA SER A 20 2.88 20.23 16.33
C SER A 20 1.39 20.57 16.48
N ASP A 21 0.51 19.66 16.06
CA ASP A 21 -0.92 19.95 15.87
C ASP A 21 -1.85 18.94 16.57
N GLN A 22 -1.57 17.64 16.39
CA GLN A 22 -2.48 16.56 16.81
C GLN A 22 -1.89 15.67 17.91
N GLU A 23 -0.94 16.19 18.70
CA GLU A 23 -0.15 15.42 19.68
C GLU A 23 -1.01 14.51 20.55
N GLN A 24 -2.02 15.05 21.22
CA GLN A 24 -2.87 14.28 22.13
C GLN A 24 -3.63 13.17 21.39
N ALA A 25 -4.25 13.50 20.25
CA ALA A 25 -5.01 12.51 19.48
C ALA A 25 -4.11 11.39 18.94
N ILE A 26 -2.88 11.72 18.54
CA ILE A 26 -1.87 10.75 18.07
C ILE A 26 -1.40 9.87 19.24
N MET A 27 -1.15 10.44 20.42
CA MET A 27 -0.85 9.66 21.63
C MET A 27 -1.98 8.69 22.00
N ASP A 28 -3.24 9.12 21.83
CA ASP A 28 -4.42 8.31 22.15
C ASP A 28 -4.57 7.09 21.23
N THR A 29 -3.92 7.07 20.06
CA THR A 29 -3.87 5.87 19.19
C THR A 29 -3.05 4.72 19.78
N SER A 30 -2.24 4.97 20.80
CA SER A 30 -1.22 4.07 21.37
C SER A 30 -0.07 3.69 20.43
N ILE A 31 -0.02 4.25 19.23
CA ILE A 31 1.04 4.06 18.24
C ILE A 31 1.61 5.40 17.72
N PRO A 32 2.00 6.34 18.61
CA PRO A 32 2.63 7.58 18.17
C PRO A 32 3.99 7.29 17.50
N PRO A 33 4.43 8.13 16.54
CA PRO A 33 5.80 8.06 16.03
C PRO A 33 6.84 8.17 17.15
N GLY A 34 8.01 7.56 16.95
CA GLY A 34 9.06 7.44 17.96
C GLY A 34 9.96 8.67 18.04
N ASP A 35 10.06 9.45 16.97
CA ASP A 35 10.85 10.68 16.88
C ASP A 35 9.94 11.90 16.63
N ASP A 36 10.25 13.03 17.27
CA ASP A 36 9.44 14.25 17.17
C ASP A 36 9.40 14.85 15.74
N ALA A 37 10.41 14.53 14.92
CA ALA A 37 10.51 14.95 13.53
C ALA A 37 9.75 14.03 12.55
N GLU A 38 9.16 12.95 13.04
CA GLU A 38 8.31 12.09 12.21
C GLU A 38 6.94 12.73 11.99
N SER A 39 6.37 12.51 10.81
CA SER A 39 5.05 13.03 10.46
C SER A 39 3.95 12.04 10.85
N ALA A 40 2.85 12.53 11.40
CA ALA A 40 1.62 11.74 11.53
C ALA A 40 0.38 12.63 11.32
N ILE A 41 -0.66 12.06 10.73
CA ILE A 41 -1.92 12.74 10.44
C ILE A 41 -3.06 11.84 10.94
N ILE A 42 -3.96 12.39 11.75
CA ILE A 42 -5.28 11.82 12.03
C ILE A 42 -6.31 12.62 11.23
N ALA A 43 -7.12 11.96 10.43
CA ALA A 43 -8.14 12.63 9.63
C ALA A 43 -9.42 11.80 9.55
N ASN A 44 -10.57 12.48 9.70
CA ASN A 44 -11.87 11.90 9.42
C ASN A 44 -12.20 12.11 7.94
N LEU A 45 -12.28 11.01 7.18
CA LEU A 45 -12.61 11.04 5.75
C LEU A 45 -14.13 10.87 5.58
N SER A 46 -14.85 11.98 5.55
CA SER A 46 -16.33 11.99 5.51
C SER A 46 -16.92 11.76 4.12
N GLU A 47 -16.09 11.84 3.07
CA GLU A 47 -16.53 11.66 1.69
C GLU A 47 -15.93 10.39 1.10
N GLU A 48 -16.77 9.58 0.45
CA GLU A 48 -16.32 8.43 -0.34
C GLU A 48 -15.39 8.90 -1.47
N GLY A 49 -14.27 8.20 -1.64
CA GLY A 49 -13.36 8.44 -2.75
C GLY A 49 -11.93 8.03 -2.43
N PHE A 50 -11.05 8.34 -3.37
CA PHE A 50 -9.63 8.08 -3.25
C PHE A 50 -8.90 9.26 -2.62
N TYR A 51 -8.01 8.94 -1.69
CA TYR A 51 -7.11 9.89 -1.05
C TYR A 51 -5.67 9.47 -1.31
N SER A 52 -4.78 10.44 -1.40
CA SER A 52 -3.34 10.20 -1.54
C SER A 52 -2.61 10.77 -0.32
N VAL A 53 -1.66 9.99 0.20
CA VAL A 53 -0.64 10.47 1.13
C VAL A 53 0.65 10.69 0.34
N VAL A 54 1.22 11.88 0.45
CA VAL A 54 2.50 12.24 -0.17
C VAL A 54 3.52 12.49 0.93
N VAL A 55 4.60 11.71 0.92
CA VAL A 55 5.74 11.89 1.82
C VAL A 55 6.89 12.52 1.04
N ARG A 56 7.49 13.56 1.61
CA ARG A 56 8.64 14.30 1.07
C ARG A 56 9.54 14.67 2.23
N GLY A 57 10.85 14.60 2.04
CA GLY A 57 11.81 15.07 3.04
C GLY A 57 11.76 16.60 3.15
N VAL A 58 11.87 17.10 4.37
CA VAL A 58 11.96 18.56 4.62
C VAL A 58 13.21 19.10 3.91
N GLY A 59 13.05 20.21 3.19
CA GLY A 59 14.14 20.80 2.40
C GLY A 59 14.58 19.94 1.20
N ASP A 60 13.66 19.15 0.64
CA ASP A 60 13.89 18.24 -0.49
C ASP A 60 14.95 17.15 -0.19
N THR A 61 15.07 16.78 1.09
CA THR A 61 15.93 15.66 1.50
C THR A 61 15.36 14.33 1.03
N THR A 62 16.24 13.35 0.85
CA THR A 62 15.90 11.99 0.41
C THR A 62 16.38 10.96 1.42
N GLY A 63 15.66 9.85 1.53
CA GLY A 63 16.01 8.73 2.39
C GLY A 63 14.95 7.63 2.30
N PHE A 64 15.07 6.64 3.17
CA PHE A 64 14.01 5.64 3.35
C PHE A 64 12.95 6.19 4.29
N ALA A 65 11.69 6.11 3.87
CA ALA A 65 10.55 6.45 4.69
C ALA A 65 9.63 5.24 4.76
N ASN A 66 9.20 4.89 5.96
CA ASN A 66 8.10 3.97 6.17
C ASN A 66 6.79 4.78 6.21
N VAL A 67 5.72 4.23 5.64
CA VAL A 67 4.38 4.84 5.66
C VAL A 67 3.40 3.78 6.10
N GLU A 68 2.74 4.05 7.21
CA GLU A 68 1.71 3.19 7.77
C GLU A 68 0.36 3.91 7.71
N LEU A 69 -0.70 3.14 7.50
CA LEU A 69 -2.05 3.65 7.47
C LEU A 69 -2.94 2.74 8.31
N TYR A 70 -3.63 3.36 9.27
CA TYR A 70 -4.50 2.69 10.22
C TYR A 70 -5.92 3.24 10.09
N GLU A 71 -6.90 2.35 10.09
CA GLU A 71 -8.32 2.70 10.19
C GLU A 71 -8.74 2.54 11.65
N PHE A 72 -9.21 3.63 12.26
CA PHE A 72 -9.78 3.62 13.61
C PHE A 72 -11.29 3.87 13.51
N VAL A 73 -12.06 3.13 14.28
CA VAL A 73 -13.48 3.40 14.47
C VAL A 73 -13.65 4.16 15.78
N ASP A 74 -14.13 5.40 15.70
CA ASP A 74 -14.57 6.12 16.89
C ASP A 74 -15.91 5.52 17.36
N PRO A 75 -15.99 4.92 18.56
CA PRO A 75 -17.23 4.34 19.06
C PRO A 75 -18.34 5.38 19.27
N ALA A 76 -17.98 6.66 19.43
CA ALA A 76 -18.93 7.77 19.59
C ALA A 76 -19.49 8.25 18.24
N GLU A 77 -18.73 8.07 17.15
CA GLU A 77 -19.10 8.48 15.80
C GLU A 77 -19.10 7.24 14.89
N PRO A 78 -20.22 6.51 14.78
CA PRO A 78 -20.30 5.34 13.92
C PRO A 78 -20.19 5.75 12.45
N VAL A 79 -18.96 5.83 11.95
CA VAL A 79 -18.66 6.05 10.53
C VAL A 79 -18.82 4.76 9.76
N SER A 80 -19.48 4.82 8.60
CA SER A 80 -19.76 3.66 7.73
C SER A 80 -18.73 3.46 6.60
N GLY A 81 -17.54 4.05 6.73
CA GLY A 81 -16.44 3.88 5.77
C GLY A 81 -15.70 2.56 5.97
N LYS A 82 -15.11 2.04 4.89
CA LYS A 82 -14.14 0.95 4.96
C LYS A 82 -12.97 1.27 4.05
N LEU A 83 -11.74 1.11 4.55
CA LEU A 83 -10.57 1.06 3.69
C LEU A 83 -10.64 -0.19 2.80
N THR A 84 -10.89 0.01 1.51
CA THR A 84 -11.05 -1.09 0.54
C THR A 84 -9.76 -1.49 -0.15
N ASN A 85 -8.82 -0.54 -0.28
CA ASN A 85 -7.53 -0.79 -0.92
C ASN A 85 -6.44 0.17 -0.44
N LEU A 86 -5.20 -0.27 -0.58
CA LEU A 86 -3.99 0.54 -0.41
C LEU A 86 -3.15 0.44 -1.68
N SER A 87 -2.63 1.57 -2.17
CA SER A 87 -1.71 1.62 -3.31
C SER A 87 -0.53 2.52 -2.94
N THR A 88 0.67 2.04 -3.20
CA THR A 88 1.91 2.79 -2.95
C THR A 88 2.77 2.78 -4.21
N ARG A 89 3.18 3.96 -4.66
CA ARG A 89 4.20 4.11 -5.70
C ARG A 89 5.55 4.37 -5.06
N ALA A 90 6.52 3.50 -5.32
CA ALA A 90 7.88 3.66 -4.80
C ALA A 90 8.93 3.24 -5.84
N LEU A 91 10.17 3.68 -5.63
CA LEU A 91 11.32 3.17 -6.36
C LEU A 91 11.68 1.80 -5.79
N VAL A 92 11.54 0.76 -6.61
CA VAL A 92 11.98 -0.60 -6.27
C VAL A 92 13.45 -0.73 -6.62
N GLN A 93 14.25 -1.19 -5.66
CA GLN A 93 15.67 -1.47 -5.84
C GLN A 93 16.00 -2.91 -5.45
N THR A 94 17.28 -3.19 -5.27
CA THR A 94 17.82 -4.50 -4.89
C THR A 94 18.14 -4.60 -3.40
N GLY A 95 18.43 -5.83 -2.93
CA GLY A 95 18.84 -6.07 -1.53
C GLY A 95 17.80 -5.66 -0.50
N ASP A 96 18.21 -4.88 0.50
CA ASP A 96 17.33 -4.39 1.57
C ASP A 96 16.39 -3.26 1.09
N ASN A 97 16.54 -2.79 -0.15
CA ASN A 97 15.81 -1.65 -0.72
C ASN A 97 14.69 -2.08 -1.68
N ILE A 98 14.28 -3.35 -1.61
CA ILE A 98 13.08 -3.85 -2.29
C ILE A 98 11.81 -3.20 -1.70
N LEU A 99 10.74 -3.16 -2.49
CA LEU A 99 9.48 -2.59 -2.02
C LEU A 99 8.68 -3.63 -1.24
N ILE A 100 8.24 -3.25 -0.04
CA ILE A 100 7.43 -4.09 0.84
C ILE A 100 6.15 -3.34 1.20
N ALA A 101 5.00 -3.97 0.97
CA ALA A 101 3.71 -3.52 1.47
C ALA A 101 3.15 -4.56 2.43
N SER A 102 3.13 -4.23 3.71
CA SER A 102 2.60 -5.11 4.75
C SER A 102 1.16 -4.74 5.10
N PHE A 103 0.36 -5.75 5.44
CA PHE A 103 -1.02 -5.57 5.86
C PHE A 103 -1.43 -6.63 6.87
N GLN A 104 -2.27 -6.23 7.82
CA GLN A 104 -2.86 -7.13 8.81
C GLN A 104 -4.28 -7.50 8.37
N VAL A 105 -4.61 -8.79 8.45
CA VAL A 105 -5.98 -9.26 8.28
C VAL A 105 -6.60 -9.37 9.66
N THR A 106 -7.72 -8.71 9.89
CA THR A 106 -8.48 -8.74 11.15
C THR A 106 -9.86 -9.37 10.92
N GLY A 107 -10.52 -9.79 12.01
CA GLY A 107 -11.85 -10.39 11.97
C GLY A 107 -11.85 -11.85 12.41
N ASP A 108 -12.94 -12.55 12.09
CA ASP A 108 -13.25 -13.90 12.56
C ASP A 108 -13.18 -14.98 11.47
N ALA A 109 -12.97 -14.60 10.21
CA ALA A 109 -12.87 -15.51 9.07
C ALA A 109 -11.72 -15.15 8.12
N PRO A 110 -11.15 -16.14 7.41
CA PRO A 110 -10.19 -15.87 6.34
C PRO A 110 -10.74 -14.90 5.30
N GLN A 111 -9.89 -14.04 4.77
CA GLN A 111 -10.25 -13.06 3.75
C GLN A 111 -9.57 -13.37 2.43
N ARG A 112 -10.22 -13.00 1.33
CA ARG A 112 -9.59 -13.03 0.01
C ARG A 112 -8.99 -11.66 -0.28
N VAL A 113 -7.72 -11.66 -0.67
CA VAL A 113 -6.98 -10.47 -1.07
C VAL A 113 -6.58 -10.58 -2.52
N TYR A 114 -6.67 -9.46 -3.23
CA TYR A 114 -6.08 -9.28 -4.55
C TYR A 114 -4.91 -8.31 -4.44
N SER A 115 -3.78 -8.65 -5.04
CA SER A 115 -2.60 -7.78 -5.05
C SER A 115 -1.99 -7.72 -6.44
N ARG A 116 -1.47 -6.55 -6.81
CA ARG A 116 -0.79 -6.35 -8.10
C ARG A 116 0.39 -5.38 -8.01
N ALA A 117 1.40 -5.64 -8.82
CA ALA A 117 2.59 -4.80 -8.97
C ALA A 117 2.61 -4.28 -10.41
N ILE A 118 2.44 -2.97 -10.55
CA ILE A 118 2.29 -2.28 -11.84
C ILE A 118 3.57 -1.52 -12.14
N GLY A 119 4.23 -1.89 -13.23
CA GLY A 119 5.47 -1.30 -13.71
C GLY A 119 5.27 -0.69 -15.08
N PRO A 120 5.27 -1.48 -16.17
CA PRO A 120 5.00 -1.00 -17.53
C PRO A 120 3.73 -0.15 -17.67
N GLY A 121 2.66 -0.48 -16.95
CA GLY A 121 1.41 0.28 -16.95
C GLY A 121 1.56 1.74 -16.49
N LEU A 122 2.61 2.08 -15.75
CA LEU A 122 2.91 3.45 -15.34
C LEU A 122 3.26 4.37 -16.52
N ALA A 123 3.69 3.82 -17.65
CA ALA A 123 3.95 4.59 -18.86
C ALA A 123 2.70 5.35 -19.34
N GLY A 124 1.51 4.76 -19.19
CA GLY A 124 0.23 5.40 -19.51
C GLY A 124 -0.08 6.64 -18.67
N ALA A 125 0.52 6.74 -17.47
CA ALA A 125 0.43 7.91 -16.59
C ALA A 125 1.60 8.90 -16.79
N GLY A 126 2.42 8.72 -17.85
CA GLY A 126 3.56 9.58 -18.14
C GLY A 126 4.77 9.38 -17.21
N ILE A 127 4.81 8.28 -16.47
CA ILE A 127 5.92 7.96 -15.56
C ILE A 127 6.96 7.16 -16.32
N SER A 128 8.17 7.70 -16.42
CA SER A 128 9.34 7.01 -16.96
C SER A 128 10.13 6.30 -15.87
N GLY A 129 11.04 5.38 -16.25
CA GLY A 129 11.89 4.67 -15.29
C GLY A 129 11.12 3.70 -14.41
N PHE A 130 10.03 3.12 -14.95
CA PHE A 130 9.27 2.10 -14.27
C PHE A 130 10.03 0.78 -14.19
N LEU A 131 9.67 -0.04 -13.20
CA LEU A 131 10.18 -1.39 -13.04
C LEU A 131 9.69 -2.25 -14.22
N VAL A 132 10.59 -2.66 -15.10
CA VAL A 132 10.21 -3.26 -16.39
C VAL A 132 9.51 -4.60 -16.23
N ASN A 133 9.94 -5.42 -15.27
CA ASN A 133 9.38 -6.75 -15.05
C ASN A 133 9.30 -7.02 -13.54
N PRO A 134 8.17 -6.68 -12.89
CA PRO A 134 7.97 -6.88 -11.47
C PRO A 134 7.73 -8.35 -11.13
N ILE A 135 8.43 -8.84 -10.11
CA ILE A 135 8.12 -10.08 -9.39
C ILE A 135 7.38 -9.69 -8.10
N MET A 136 6.30 -10.40 -7.79
CA MET A 136 5.56 -10.25 -6.53
C MET A 136 5.60 -11.54 -5.71
N GLU A 137 5.86 -11.41 -4.41
CA GLU A 137 5.75 -12.50 -3.44
C GLU A 137 4.77 -12.12 -2.32
N LEU A 138 3.83 -13.01 -1.99
CA LEU A 138 3.03 -12.94 -0.78
C LEU A 138 3.68 -13.79 0.30
N ARG A 139 3.98 -13.19 1.45
CA ARG A 139 4.62 -13.86 2.59
C ARG A 139 3.86 -13.68 3.90
N LYS A 140 3.85 -14.73 4.73
CA LYS A 140 3.32 -14.70 6.11
C LYS A 140 4.42 -14.28 7.09
N VAL A 141 4.10 -13.36 7.99
CA VAL A 141 4.98 -12.81 9.02
C VAL A 141 4.59 -13.39 10.39
N PRO A 142 5.53 -13.68 11.32
CA PRO A 142 6.97 -13.33 11.32
C PRO A 142 7.91 -14.35 10.68
N GLU A 143 7.46 -15.56 10.35
CA GLU A 143 8.35 -16.63 9.84
C GLU A 143 8.86 -16.38 8.42
N ASN A 144 8.41 -15.30 7.77
CA ASN A 144 8.73 -14.93 6.39
C ASN A 144 8.42 -16.05 5.38
N THR A 145 7.36 -16.81 5.66
CA THR A 145 6.97 -17.99 4.86
C THR A 145 6.41 -17.53 3.52
N LEU A 146 7.01 -17.97 2.41
CA LEU A 146 6.47 -17.73 1.07
C LEU A 146 5.18 -18.52 0.88
N LEU A 147 4.09 -17.81 0.57
CA LEU A 147 2.78 -18.42 0.29
C LEU A 147 2.51 -18.51 -1.20
N ARG A 148 2.91 -17.49 -1.96
CA ARG A 148 2.71 -17.42 -3.41
C ARG A 148 3.71 -16.44 -4.02
N GLU A 149 4.11 -16.71 -5.25
CA GLU A 149 4.89 -15.80 -6.09
C GLU A 149 4.26 -15.73 -7.48
N ASN A 150 4.40 -14.59 -8.16
CA ASN A 150 4.05 -14.43 -9.56
C ASN A 150 4.80 -13.25 -10.19
N ASP A 151 5.15 -13.36 -11.46
CA ASP A 151 5.78 -12.34 -12.29
C ASP A 151 5.01 -12.07 -13.59
N SER A 152 3.87 -12.75 -13.82
CA SER A 152 3.01 -12.54 -14.99
C SER A 152 1.57 -12.94 -14.68
N TRP A 153 0.65 -11.99 -14.62
CA TRP A 153 -0.71 -12.20 -14.08
C TRP A 153 -1.53 -13.26 -14.83
N LYS A 154 -1.23 -13.53 -16.11
CA LYS A 154 -1.90 -14.56 -16.90
C LYS A 154 -1.40 -15.99 -16.67
N SER A 155 -0.31 -16.19 -15.92
CA SER A 155 0.40 -17.47 -15.83
C SER A 155 -0.40 -18.59 -15.14
N ASP A 156 -1.10 -18.25 -14.04
CA ASP A 156 -1.78 -19.23 -13.16
C ASP A 156 -3.25 -18.83 -12.89
N GLN A 157 -3.48 -17.58 -12.49
CA GLN A 157 -4.77 -17.14 -11.95
C GLN A 157 -5.57 -16.25 -12.92
N GLN A 158 -5.34 -16.37 -14.24
CA GLN A 158 -5.88 -15.45 -15.25
C GLN A 158 -7.39 -15.20 -15.08
N SER A 159 -8.23 -16.24 -15.12
CA SER A 159 -9.69 -16.07 -15.04
C SER A 159 -10.14 -15.45 -13.73
N LEU A 160 -9.43 -15.72 -12.63
CA LEU A 160 -9.73 -15.14 -11.32
C LEU A 160 -9.32 -13.68 -11.25
N ILE A 161 -8.17 -13.33 -11.79
CA ILE A 161 -7.68 -11.96 -11.87
C ILE A 161 -8.57 -11.12 -12.81
N GLU A 162 -9.03 -11.68 -13.93
CA GLU A 162 -10.02 -11.03 -14.81
C GLU A 162 -11.35 -10.75 -14.11
N SER A 163 -11.79 -11.63 -13.19
CA SER A 163 -13.01 -11.40 -12.39
C SER A 163 -12.91 -10.21 -11.43
N THR A 164 -11.69 -9.72 -11.12
CA THR A 164 -11.51 -8.51 -10.32
C THR A 164 -11.92 -7.25 -11.08
N THR A 165 -11.99 -7.31 -12.42
CA THR A 165 -12.18 -6.15 -13.34
C THR A 165 -11.08 -5.09 -13.30
N ILE A 166 -10.04 -5.32 -12.49
CA ILE A 166 -8.86 -4.46 -12.31
C ILE A 166 -7.58 -5.29 -12.47
N GLN A 167 -7.57 -6.21 -13.42
CA GLN A 167 -6.36 -6.91 -13.86
C GLN A 167 -5.27 -5.92 -14.32
N PRO A 168 -3.98 -6.30 -14.28
CA PRO A 168 -2.92 -5.51 -14.88
C PRO A 168 -3.12 -5.32 -16.39
N GLY A 169 -2.55 -4.24 -16.93
CA GLY A 169 -2.71 -3.87 -18.33
C GLY A 169 -1.67 -4.52 -19.24
N ASP A 170 -0.51 -4.86 -18.68
CA ASP A 170 0.57 -5.56 -19.38
C ASP A 170 0.69 -7.01 -18.85
N ASP A 171 0.99 -7.96 -19.74
CA ASP A 171 1.04 -9.39 -19.40
C ASP A 171 2.22 -9.74 -18.50
N ILE A 172 3.28 -8.90 -18.50
CA ILE A 172 4.47 -9.07 -17.64
C ILE A 172 4.32 -8.43 -16.26
N GLU A 173 3.14 -7.88 -15.95
CA GLU A 173 2.86 -7.36 -14.61
C GLU A 173 2.44 -8.49 -13.68
N ALA A 174 2.92 -8.44 -12.43
CA ALA A 174 2.59 -9.43 -11.42
C ALA A 174 1.25 -9.11 -10.78
N ALA A 175 0.42 -10.14 -10.61
CA ALA A 175 -0.74 -10.07 -9.75
C ALA A 175 -1.07 -11.45 -9.17
N LEU A 176 -1.71 -11.45 -8.00
CA LEU A 176 -2.13 -12.67 -7.32
C LEU A 176 -3.44 -12.46 -6.58
N VAL A 177 -4.21 -13.54 -6.46
CA VAL A 177 -5.35 -13.63 -5.53
C VAL A 177 -5.05 -14.73 -4.53
N ALA A 178 -5.22 -14.45 -3.24
CA ALA A 178 -4.98 -15.43 -2.18
C ALA A 178 -6.05 -15.34 -1.09
N THR A 179 -6.36 -16.49 -0.49
CA THR A 179 -7.08 -16.53 0.78
C THR A 179 -6.05 -16.47 1.91
N VAL A 180 -6.20 -15.52 2.80
CA VAL A 180 -5.31 -15.24 3.93
C VAL A 180 -6.07 -15.40 5.23
N GLU A 181 -5.45 -16.06 6.21
CA GLU A 181 -6.03 -16.27 7.54
C GLU A 181 -6.19 -14.93 8.28
N GLN A 182 -7.27 -14.81 9.04
CA GLN A 182 -7.53 -13.72 9.96
C GLN A 182 -6.51 -13.68 11.11
N ASN A 183 -6.41 -12.50 11.74
CA ASN A 183 -5.51 -12.21 12.86
C ASN A 183 -4.04 -12.54 12.56
N SER A 184 -3.64 -12.39 11.29
CA SER A 184 -2.30 -12.65 10.79
C SER A 184 -1.76 -11.46 10.02
N LEU A 185 -0.43 -11.30 10.03
CA LEU A 185 0.29 -10.26 9.31
C LEU A 185 0.92 -10.85 8.05
N TYR A 186 0.78 -10.13 6.94
CA TYR A 186 1.33 -10.50 5.65
C TYR A 186 2.17 -9.38 5.07
N SER A 187 3.03 -9.74 4.13
CA SER A 187 3.76 -8.79 3.29
C SER A 187 3.65 -9.18 1.83
N ILE A 188 3.44 -8.17 0.99
CA ILE A 188 3.72 -8.21 -0.44
C ILE A 188 5.12 -7.67 -0.64
N VAL A 189 6.00 -8.48 -1.21
CA VAL A 189 7.37 -8.09 -1.57
C VAL A 189 7.44 -7.95 -3.08
N VAL A 190 7.93 -6.81 -3.57
CA VAL A 190 8.10 -6.51 -4.99
C VAL A 190 9.57 -6.31 -5.30
N ARG A 191 10.06 -7.01 -6.33
CA ARG A 191 11.44 -6.96 -6.84
C ARG A 191 11.44 -6.94 -8.37
N GLY A 192 12.55 -6.61 -9.03
CA GLY A 192 12.69 -6.77 -10.47
C GLY A 192 13.32 -8.10 -10.88
N VAL A 193 12.87 -8.66 -12.00
CA VAL A 193 13.59 -9.76 -12.67
C VAL A 193 15.02 -9.33 -12.99
N ASN A 194 16.00 -10.22 -12.76
CA ASN A 194 17.42 -9.98 -13.00
C ASN A 194 17.95 -8.70 -12.31
N ASP A 195 17.54 -8.47 -11.07
CA ASP A 195 17.92 -7.28 -10.28
C ASP A 195 17.52 -5.95 -10.95
N GLY A 196 16.44 -5.96 -11.72
CA GLY A 196 15.86 -4.75 -12.29
C GLY A 196 15.39 -3.78 -11.22
N GLU A 197 15.66 -2.48 -11.41
CA GLU A 197 15.20 -1.40 -10.55
C GLU A 197 14.24 -0.48 -11.32
N GLY A 198 13.38 0.24 -10.61
CA GLY A 198 12.48 1.21 -11.21
C GLY A 198 11.23 1.47 -10.39
N PHE A 199 10.44 2.45 -10.80
CA PHE A 199 9.18 2.76 -10.13
C PHE A 199 8.13 1.67 -10.35
N ALA A 200 7.47 1.25 -9.28
CA ALA A 200 6.30 0.38 -9.36
C ALA A 200 5.21 0.89 -8.42
N ASN A 201 3.95 0.65 -8.78
CA ASN A 201 2.88 0.65 -7.80
C ASN A 201 2.75 -0.77 -7.22
N VAL A 202 2.72 -0.89 -5.90
CA VAL A 202 2.23 -2.09 -5.21
C VAL A 202 0.86 -1.79 -4.64
N GLU A 203 -0.11 -2.67 -4.91
CA GLU A 203 -1.50 -2.43 -4.57
C GLU A 203 -2.10 -3.68 -3.92
N VAL A 204 -2.87 -3.48 -2.85
CA VAL A 204 -3.57 -4.53 -2.11
C VAL A 204 -5.03 -4.13 -1.98
N TYR A 205 -5.92 -5.04 -2.36
CA TYR A 205 -7.37 -4.88 -2.35
C TYR A 205 -7.98 -5.96 -1.49
N ASN A 206 -8.97 -5.57 -0.69
CA ASN A 206 -9.94 -6.54 -0.20
C ASN A 206 -10.76 -7.04 -1.40
N PHE A 207 -10.76 -8.36 -1.62
CA PHE A 207 -11.44 -8.98 -2.76
C PHE A 207 -12.54 -9.91 -2.24
N PRO A 208 -13.79 -9.40 -2.07
CA PRO A 208 -14.88 -10.22 -1.56
C PRO A 208 -15.25 -11.36 -2.51
N GLU A 209 -15.92 -12.39 -1.96
CA GLU A 209 -16.41 -13.55 -2.72
C GLU A 209 -17.36 -13.19 -3.86
#